data_AF-A0A948RD54-F1
#
_entry.id   AF-A0A948RD54-F1
#
_cell.length_a   1.000
_cell.length_b   1.000
_cell.length_c   1.000
_cell.angle_alpha   90.00
_cell.angle_beta   90.00
_cell.angle_gamma   90.00
#
_symmetry.space_group_name_H-M   'P 1'
#
loop_
_entity.id
_entity.type
_entity.pdbx_description
1 polymer ?
#
loop_
_entity_poly.entity_id
_entity_poly.type
_entity_poly.pdbx_seq_one_letter_code
_entity_poly.pdbx_strand_id
1 'polypeptide(L)'
;MFEDLDLTAIQDENARQLIVRLLNLIEKLSADLRDSQAEDQRLRDENNRLKGEQGRPKIKANAPKPPAAASDHSSEKERRKGRRRSKGSKKAITQIDREKVVAVDRASLPVDAEFKGYEDVVVQDIVVKTDNICFHKEKYYAASTGNTYQGKLPRGYEGQFGPGIKALAPTLYFGMNTSEPKILEFFEHVGIHISEGELSNLLIKDQGDFHAEKDEVYEAGLRSSPWQHTDDTQTRVNGQNQHCHVICNPVYTAYQTLPKKDRLSVLDVLRHGRERVFRLNHEALGYLENVPLSKVNRQAL
;
A
#
# COMPACT_ATOMS: atom_id res chain seq x y z
N MET A 1 -34.26 2.09 20.35
CA MET A 1 -34.76 3.49 20.45
C MET A 1 -36.20 3.37 20.90
N PHE A 2 -36.54 3.91 22.09
CA PHE A 2 -37.79 3.72 22.84
C PHE A 2 -37.91 2.45 23.70
N GLU A 3 -36.88 2.08 24.47
CA GLU A 3 -37.00 1.00 25.45
C GLU A 3 -37.78 1.42 26.72
N ASP A 4 -38.00 2.74 26.94
CA ASP A 4 -38.58 3.29 28.17
C ASP A 4 -39.99 3.92 28.00
N LEU A 5 -40.68 3.69 26.87
CA LEU A 5 -41.96 4.36 26.59
C LEU A 5 -43.16 3.46 26.92
N ASP A 6 -43.70 3.58 28.14
CA ASP A 6 -44.90 2.84 28.57
C ASP A 6 -46.20 3.56 28.21
N LEU A 7 -46.84 3.10 27.13
CA LEU A 7 -48.12 3.65 26.64
C LEU A 7 -49.33 3.26 27.51
N THR A 8 -49.17 2.32 28.45
CA THR A 8 -50.27 1.87 29.33
C THR A 8 -50.50 2.81 30.50
N ALA A 9 -49.52 3.66 30.82
CA ALA A 9 -49.61 4.70 31.84
C ALA A 9 -50.49 5.91 31.43
N ILE A 10 -50.92 5.99 30.16
CA ILE A 10 -51.75 7.08 29.63
C ILE A 10 -53.23 6.73 29.89
N GLN A 11 -53.89 7.48 30.78
CA GLN A 11 -55.28 7.23 31.19
C GLN A 11 -56.33 7.66 30.14
N ASP A 12 -56.01 8.62 29.25
CA ASP A 12 -56.90 9.05 28.18
C ASP A 12 -56.79 8.10 26.97
N GLU A 13 -57.88 7.38 26.70
CA GLU A 13 -57.97 6.40 25.62
C GLU A 13 -57.76 7.02 24.23
N ASN A 14 -58.31 8.21 23.99
CA ASN A 14 -58.18 8.89 22.70
C ASN A 14 -56.74 9.35 22.49
N ALA A 15 -56.10 9.90 23.52
CA ALA A 15 -54.69 10.30 23.47
C ALA A 15 -53.79 9.08 23.21
N ARG A 16 -54.05 7.94 23.87
CA ARG A 16 -53.29 6.71 23.66
C ARG A 16 -53.41 6.20 22.22
N GLN A 17 -54.61 6.17 21.66
CA GLN A 17 -54.83 5.74 20.28
C GLN A 17 -54.18 6.68 19.25
N LEU A 18 -54.21 7.99 19.48
CA LEU A 18 -53.54 8.97 18.63
C LEU A 18 -52.01 8.81 18.66
N ILE A 19 -51.43 8.57 19.84
CA ILE A 19 -49.98 8.35 19.99
C ILE A 19 -49.55 7.05 19.29
N VAL A 20 -50.31 5.96 19.40
CA VAL A 20 -50.03 4.72 18.66
C VAL A 20 -50.05 4.96 17.15
N ARG A 21 -51.04 5.69 16.63
CA ARG A 21 -51.10 6.04 15.20
C ARG A 21 -49.92 6.91 14.76
N LEU A 22 -49.49 7.84 15.61
CA LEU A 22 -48.34 8.71 15.35
C LEU A 22 -47.03 7.89 15.32
N LEU A 23 -46.83 6.96 16.26
CA LEU A 23 -45.65 6.09 16.28
C LEU A 23 -45.58 5.21 15.03
N ASN A 24 -46.70 4.62 14.61
CA ASN A 24 -46.77 3.84 13.37
C ASN A 24 -46.45 4.72 12.13
N LEU A 25 -46.91 5.98 12.13
CA LEU A 25 -46.59 6.91 11.06
C LEU A 25 -45.11 7.30 11.05
N ILE A 26 -44.50 7.52 12.22
CA ILE A 26 -43.07 7.79 12.36
C ILE A 26 -42.25 6.59 11.90
N GLU A 27 -42.67 5.37 12.24
CA GLU A 27 -42.01 4.16 11.78
C GLU A 27 -42.05 4.05 10.25
N LYS A 28 -43.24 4.27 9.66
CA LYS A 28 -43.40 4.28 8.21
C LYS A 28 -42.55 5.36 7.55
N LEU A 29 -42.59 6.60 8.04
CA LEU A 29 -41.77 7.70 7.53
C LEU A 29 -40.27 7.42 7.67
N SER A 30 -39.86 6.75 8.75
CA SER A 30 -38.46 6.37 8.97
C SER A 30 -38.02 5.23 8.03
N ALA A 31 -38.94 4.35 7.62
CA ALA A 31 -38.68 3.35 6.60
C ALA A 31 -38.58 4.00 5.21
N ASP A 32 -39.56 4.83 4.84
CA ASP A 32 -39.58 5.57 3.57
C ASP A 32 -38.34 6.47 3.43
N LEU A 33 -37.89 7.12 4.51
CA LEU A 33 -36.67 7.92 4.53
C LEU A 33 -35.42 7.06 4.28
N ARG A 34 -35.34 5.87 4.88
CA ARG A 34 -34.23 4.93 4.65
C ARG A 34 -34.19 4.47 3.20
N ASP A 35 -35.34 4.18 2.61
CA ASP A 35 -35.46 3.77 1.21
C ASP A 35 -35.08 4.91 0.26
N SER A 36 -35.55 6.13 0.53
CA SER A 36 -35.18 7.32 -0.25
C SER A 36 -33.67 7.61 -0.17
N GLN A 37 -33.06 7.52 1.02
CA GLN A 37 -31.63 7.69 1.20
C GLN A 37 -30.81 6.62 0.45
N ALA A 38 -31.32 5.38 0.40
CA ALA A 38 -30.69 4.31 -0.36
C ALA A 38 -30.75 4.57 -1.87
N GLU A 39 -31.87 5.10 -2.37
CA GLU A 39 -32.02 5.45 -3.78
C GLU A 39 -31.17 6.67 -4.16
N ASP A 40 -31.12 7.71 -3.32
CA ASP A 40 -30.23 8.85 -3.50
C ASP A 40 -28.76 8.42 -3.57
N GLN A 41 -28.35 7.47 -2.73
CA GLN A 41 -27.00 6.92 -2.79
C GLN A 41 -26.74 6.17 -4.10
N ARG A 42 -27.71 5.39 -4.60
CA ARG A 42 -27.60 4.72 -5.91
C ARG A 42 -27.48 5.71 -7.05
N LEU A 43 -28.31 6.76 -7.07
CA LEU A 43 -28.27 7.79 -8.10
C LEU A 43 -26.95 8.57 -8.08
N ARG A 44 -26.39 8.84 -6.89
CA ARG A 44 -25.06 9.44 -6.74
C ARG A 44 -23.95 8.54 -7.27
N ASP A 45 -23.99 7.25 -6.94
CA ASP A 45 -23.03 6.28 -7.43
C ASP A 45 -23.10 6.15 -8.96
N GLU A 46 -24.31 6.21 -9.54
CA GLU A 46 -24.54 6.22 -10.99
C GLU A 46 -24.02 7.50 -11.65
N ASN A 47 -24.22 8.65 -11.02
CA ASN A 47 -23.71 9.94 -11.51
C ASN A 47 -22.17 9.95 -11.53
N ASN A 48 -21.53 9.44 -10.48
CA ASN A 48 -20.08 9.30 -10.40
C ASN A 48 -19.58 8.36 -11.51
N ARG A 49 -20.26 7.21 -11.74
CA ARG A 49 -19.94 6.30 -12.83
C ARG A 49 -20.00 6.98 -14.19
N LEU A 50 -21.07 7.75 -14.46
CA LEU A 50 -21.23 8.50 -15.72
C LEU A 50 -20.16 9.59 -15.90
N LYS A 51 -19.63 10.14 -14.80
CA LYS A 51 -18.52 11.11 -14.78
C LYS A 51 -17.12 10.47 -14.84
N GLY A 52 -17.03 9.14 -14.86
CA GLY A 52 -15.75 8.41 -14.86
C GLY A 52 -15.10 8.26 -13.48
N GLU A 53 -15.81 8.61 -12.40
CA GLU A 53 -15.39 8.44 -11.01
C GLU A 53 -15.91 7.11 -10.42
N GLN A 54 -15.30 6.64 -9.33
CA GLN A 54 -15.77 5.43 -8.63
C GLN A 54 -16.80 5.79 -7.55
N GLY A 55 -17.94 5.06 -7.54
CA GLY A 55 -18.98 5.18 -6.50
C GLY A 55 -18.54 4.64 -5.14
N ARG A 56 -19.43 4.74 -4.13
CA ARG A 56 -19.11 4.36 -2.74
C ARG A 56 -18.76 2.85 -2.62
N PRO A 57 -17.63 2.48 -1.99
CA PRO A 57 -17.24 1.08 -1.85
C PRO A 57 -18.19 0.30 -0.92
N LYS A 58 -18.67 -0.88 -1.37
CA LYS A 58 -19.50 -1.79 -0.56
C LYS A 58 -18.63 -2.55 0.44
N ILE A 59 -18.66 -2.14 1.71
CA ILE A 59 -18.02 -2.84 2.83
C ILE A 59 -19.04 -3.80 3.44
N LYS A 60 -18.78 -5.12 3.39
CA LYS A 60 -19.65 -6.14 4.02
C LYS A 60 -19.37 -6.24 5.51
N ALA A 61 -20.41 -6.45 6.32
CA ALA A 61 -20.28 -6.73 7.75
C ALA A 61 -19.71 -8.14 7.98
N ASN A 62 -18.73 -8.27 8.88
CA ASN A 62 -18.18 -9.55 9.33
C ASN A 62 -19.14 -10.22 10.33
N ALA A 63 -19.80 -11.30 9.93
CA ALA A 63 -20.47 -12.20 10.86
C ALA A 63 -19.48 -13.30 11.32
N PRO A 64 -19.23 -13.49 12.62
CA PRO A 64 -18.37 -14.57 13.10
C PRO A 64 -19.08 -15.94 12.98
N LYS A 65 -18.39 -16.94 12.43
CA LYS A 65 -18.77 -18.36 12.55
C LYS A 65 -18.43 -18.88 13.96
N PRO A 66 -19.18 -19.84 14.53
CA PRO A 66 -18.84 -20.43 15.82
C PRO A 66 -17.55 -21.27 15.69
N PRO A 67 -16.61 -21.22 16.66
CA PRO A 67 -15.37 -21.98 16.59
C PRO A 67 -15.58 -23.45 16.96
N ALA A 68 -15.08 -24.36 16.12
CA ALA A 68 -14.71 -25.70 16.55
C ALA A 68 -13.45 -25.59 17.44
N ALA A 69 -13.38 -26.42 18.48
CA ALA A 69 -12.41 -26.41 19.57
C ALA A 69 -10.99 -25.96 19.14
N ALA A 70 -10.59 -24.78 19.61
CA ALA A 70 -9.29 -24.19 19.35
C ALA A 70 -8.24 -24.74 20.32
N SER A 71 -7.27 -25.49 19.80
CA SER A 71 -5.95 -25.51 20.41
C SER A 71 -5.32 -24.13 20.20
N ASP A 72 -5.10 -23.40 21.29
CA ASP A 72 -4.47 -22.09 21.31
C ASP A 72 -3.00 -22.20 20.87
N HIS A 73 -2.75 -22.02 19.57
CA HIS A 73 -1.41 -21.91 18.99
C HIS A 73 -0.95 -20.44 18.92
N SER A 74 -1.54 -19.53 19.69
CA SER A 74 -1.19 -18.10 19.67
C SER A 74 0.15 -17.83 20.35
N SER A 75 1.08 -17.22 19.61
CA SER A 75 2.35 -16.69 20.12
C SER A 75 2.17 -15.35 20.88
N GLU A 76 0.94 -14.91 21.17
CA GLU A 76 0.65 -13.68 21.93
C GLU A 76 1.35 -13.63 23.30
N LYS A 77 1.52 -14.78 23.96
CA LYS A 77 2.21 -14.87 25.25
C LYS A 77 3.70 -14.53 25.15
N GLU A 78 4.35 -14.81 24.01
CA GLU A 78 5.77 -14.48 23.78
C GLU A 78 5.97 -12.99 23.43
N ARG A 79 4.93 -12.30 22.95
CA ARG A 79 4.99 -10.89 22.57
C ARG A 79 5.01 -9.91 23.76
N ARG A 80 4.80 -10.39 25.00
CA ARG A 80 4.65 -9.58 26.22
C ARG A 80 5.96 -9.22 26.97
N LYS A 81 7.15 -9.45 26.41
CA LYS A 81 8.38 -8.90 27.01
C LYS A 81 8.54 -7.44 26.61
N GLY A 82 8.10 -6.53 27.49
CA GLY A 82 8.37 -5.10 27.36
C GLY A 82 9.87 -4.83 27.29
N ARG A 83 10.38 -4.49 26.11
CA ARG A 83 11.75 -3.99 25.97
C ARG A 83 11.88 -2.69 26.78
N ARG A 84 12.84 -2.64 27.72
CA ARG A 84 13.26 -1.39 28.37
C ARG A 84 13.79 -0.46 27.29
N ARG A 85 13.00 0.56 26.92
CA ARG A 85 13.42 1.64 26.02
C ARG A 85 14.37 2.56 26.77
N SER A 86 15.67 2.37 26.58
CA SER A 86 16.66 3.42 26.83
C SER A 86 16.47 4.48 25.74
N LYS A 87 15.98 5.67 26.10
CA LYS A 87 16.03 6.82 25.20
C LYS A 87 17.47 7.32 25.19
N GLY A 88 18.24 6.95 24.18
CA GLY A 88 19.55 7.55 23.93
C GLY A 88 19.43 9.07 23.76
N SER A 89 20.48 9.81 24.12
CA SER A 89 20.57 11.25 23.86
C SER A 89 20.48 11.51 22.36
N LYS A 90 19.39 12.17 21.91
CA LYS A 90 19.17 12.51 20.49
C LYS A 90 20.23 13.47 19.94
N LYS A 91 20.80 14.33 20.81
CA LYS A 91 21.81 15.32 20.43
C LYS A 91 23.12 14.66 19.98
N ALA A 92 23.49 13.52 20.56
CA ALA A 92 24.73 12.82 20.21
C ALA A 92 24.69 12.10 18.85
N ILE A 93 23.49 11.91 18.27
CA ILE A 93 23.30 11.14 17.03
C ILE A 93 22.99 12.06 15.84
N THR A 94 22.58 13.32 16.10
CA THR A 94 22.15 14.23 15.03
C THR A 94 23.36 14.87 14.35
N GLN A 95 23.57 14.58 13.05
CA GLN A 95 24.56 15.27 12.23
C GLN A 95 24.16 16.74 12.02
N ILE A 96 25.13 17.66 12.11
CA ILE A 96 24.92 19.09 11.83
C ILE A 96 25.39 19.38 10.40
N ASP A 97 24.46 19.73 9.52
CA ASP A 97 24.78 20.04 8.11
C ASP A 97 25.20 21.50 7.89
N ARG A 98 24.77 22.40 8.79
CA ARG A 98 25.10 23.82 8.73
C ARG A 98 25.06 24.45 10.12
N GLU A 99 25.99 25.34 10.39
CA GLU A 99 26.02 26.17 11.60
C GLU A 99 25.67 27.61 11.24
N LYS A 100 24.89 28.28 12.08
CA LYS A 100 24.53 29.69 11.89
C LYS A 100 24.50 30.39 13.23
N VAL A 101 25.30 31.44 13.36
CA VAL A 101 25.27 32.34 14.52
C VAL A 101 24.04 33.23 14.41
N VAL A 102 23.21 33.21 15.46
CA VAL A 102 22.09 34.15 15.62
C VAL A 102 22.57 35.29 16.50
N ALA A 103 22.88 36.43 15.89
CA ALA A 103 23.30 37.61 16.63
C ALA A 103 22.11 38.26 17.32
N VAL A 104 22.30 38.66 18.58
CA VAL A 104 21.35 39.54 19.28
C VAL A 104 21.46 40.94 18.67
N ASP A 105 20.32 41.61 18.47
CA ASP A 105 20.31 43.01 18.05
C ASP A 105 20.95 43.88 19.14
N ARG A 106 22.12 44.47 18.84
CA ARG A 106 22.89 45.26 19.80
C ARG A 106 22.18 46.54 20.23
N ALA A 107 21.26 47.07 19.42
CA ALA A 107 20.48 48.24 19.81
C ALA A 107 19.42 47.91 20.88
N SER A 108 19.01 46.65 20.97
CA SER A 108 18.07 46.17 21.99
C SER A 108 18.75 45.85 23.33
N LEU A 109 20.08 45.83 23.37
CA LEU A 109 20.84 45.47 24.56
C LEU A 109 20.98 46.66 25.51
N PRO A 110 20.82 46.43 26.83
CA PRO A 110 21.27 47.37 27.84
C PRO A 110 22.76 47.71 27.70
N VAL A 111 23.17 48.90 28.18
CA VAL A 111 24.55 49.40 28.06
C VAL A 111 25.56 48.54 28.84
N ASP A 112 25.09 47.85 29.87
CA ASP A 112 25.85 46.91 30.71
C ASP A 112 25.80 45.46 30.20
N ALA A 113 25.20 45.20 29.04
CA ALA A 113 25.15 43.86 28.48
C ALA A 113 26.53 43.38 28.01
N GLU A 114 27.00 42.27 28.60
CA GLU A 114 28.26 41.63 28.25
C GLU A 114 28.05 40.37 27.41
N PHE A 115 28.93 40.14 26.44
CA PHE A 115 28.93 38.91 25.65
C PHE A 115 29.49 37.74 26.47
N LYS A 116 28.68 36.70 26.68
CA LYS A 116 29.03 35.51 27.49
C LYS A 116 29.27 34.22 26.68
N GLY A 117 29.39 34.32 25.35
CA GLY A 117 29.52 33.16 24.46
C GLY A 117 28.21 32.80 23.75
N TYR A 118 28.14 31.59 23.21
CA TYR A 118 27.00 31.08 22.45
C TYR A 118 26.27 29.98 23.23
N GLU A 119 24.95 29.92 23.08
CA GLU A 119 24.13 28.80 23.53
C GLU A 119 23.71 27.96 22.31
N ASP A 120 24.07 26.68 22.31
CA ASP A 120 23.83 25.80 21.17
C ASP A 120 22.38 25.27 21.16
N VAL A 121 21.62 25.71 20.16
CA VAL A 121 20.28 25.18 19.86
C VAL A 121 20.31 24.40 18.55
N VAL A 122 20.21 23.07 18.66
CA VAL A 122 20.13 22.17 17.49
C VAL A 122 18.67 21.98 17.10
N VAL A 123 18.32 22.37 15.87
CA VAL A 123 16.99 22.18 15.27
C VAL A 123 17.12 21.23 14.07
N GLN A 124 16.27 20.20 14.01
CA GLN A 124 16.14 19.34 12.83
C GLN A 124 15.05 19.92 11.92
N ASP A 125 15.40 20.17 10.68
CA ASP A 125 14.51 20.72 9.65
C ASP A 125 14.82 20.04 8.29
N ILE A 126 13.93 20.19 7.31
CA ILE A 126 14.10 19.62 5.97
C ILE A 126 14.02 20.70 4.90
N VAL A 127 14.98 20.69 3.97
CA VAL A 127 14.96 21.59 2.80
C VAL A 127 14.51 20.78 1.59
N VAL A 128 13.31 21.07 1.10
CA VAL A 128 12.77 20.51 -0.13
C VAL A 128 12.80 21.59 -1.21
N LYS A 129 13.64 21.40 -2.23
CA LYS A 129 13.79 22.32 -3.37
C LYS A 129 14.28 21.60 -4.62
N THR A 130 14.13 22.22 -5.78
CA THR A 130 14.73 21.73 -7.02
C THR A 130 16.25 21.92 -7.04
N ASP A 131 16.92 21.07 -7.82
CA ASP A 131 18.32 21.21 -8.21
C ASP A 131 18.43 21.01 -9.72
N ASN A 132 18.15 22.08 -10.47
CA ASN A 132 18.11 22.06 -11.93
C ASN A 132 19.49 22.35 -12.52
N ILE A 133 20.02 21.42 -13.31
CA ILE A 133 21.37 21.50 -13.88
C ILE A 133 21.28 21.69 -15.40
N CYS A 134 21.93 22.74 -15.91
CA CYS A 134 22.12 22.93 -17.35
C CYS A 134 23.49 22.38 -17.78
N PHE A 135 23.50 21.29 -18.55
CA PHE A 135 24.73 20.71 -19.07
C PHE A 135 25.09 21.30 -20.44
N HIS A 136 26.19 22.05 -20.49
CA HIS A 136 26.78 22.49 -21.77
C HIS A 136 27.65 21.37 -22.35
N LYS A 137 27.08 20.56 -23.22
CA LYS A 137 27.81 19.49 -23.91
C LYS A 137 28.70 20.09 -24.99
N GLU A 138 30.01 19.87 -24.91
CA GLU A 138 30.92 20.16 -26.01
C GLU A 138 30.50 19.36 -27.25
N LYS A 139 30.55 20.02 -28.41
CA LYS A 139 30.17 19.45 -29.71
C LYS A 139 31.21 19.83 -30.75
N TYR A 140 31.85 18.82 -31.35
CA TYR A 140 32.82 18.98 -32.42
C TYR A 140 32.30 18.33 -33.68
N TYR A 141 32.47 18.98 -34.82
CA TYR A 141 32.15 18.42 -36.13
C TYR A 141 33.44 18.19 -36.92
N ALA A 142 33.65 16.98 -37.43
CA ALA A 142 34.80 16.66 -38.26
C ALA A 142 34.34 16.45 -39.71
N ALA A 143 34.54 17.47 -40.55
CA ALA A 143 34.15 17.45 -41.96
C ALA A 143 34.74 16.26 -42.74
N SER A 144 35.95 15.82 -42.37
CA SER A 144 36.63 14.66 -42.97
C SER A 144 35.88 13.33 -42.77
N THR A 145 35.12 13.20 -41.68
CA THR A 145 34.37 11.98 -41.35
C THR A 145 32.85 12.16 -41.48
N GLY A 146 32.39 13.40 -41.68
CA GLY A 146 30.96 13.74 -41.65
C GLY A 146 30.30 13.57 -40.28
N ASN A 147 31.06 13.29 -39.23
CA ASN A 147 30.53 12.93 -37.91
C ASN A 147 30.58 14.09 -36.91
N THR A 148 29.63 14.07 -35.99
CA THR A 148 29.59 14.95 -34.81
C THR A 148 29.97 14.16 -33.57
N TYR A 149 30.92 14.69 -32.81
CA TYR A 149 31.33 14.16 -31.51
C TYR A 149 30.75 15.04 -30.42
N GLN A 150 30.16 14.43 -29.40
CA GLN A 150 29.56 15.16 -28.28
C GLN A 150 30.04 14.60 -26.95
N GLY A 151 30.21 15.48 -25.96
CA GLY A 151 30.43 15.08 -24.57
C GLY A 151 29.30 14.18 -24.06
N LYS A 152 29.63 13.18 -23.24
CA LYS A 152 28.65 12.28 -22.62
C LYS A 152 28.21 12.85 -21.27
N LEU A 153 26.94 12.71 -20.93
CA LEU A 153 26.44 13.07 -19.60
C LEU A 153 26.90 12.02 -18.56
N PRO A 154 27.02 12.41 -17.28
CA PRO A 154 27.26 11.45 -16.20
C PRO A 154 26.13 10.40 -16.12
N ARG A 155 26.45 9.22 -15.59
CA ARG A 155 25.48 8.12 -15.42
C ARG A 155 24.25 8.59 -14.65
N GLY A 156 23.07 8.20 -15.12
CA GLY A 156 21.77 8.52 -14.50
C GLY A 156 21.12 9.81 -15.02
N TYR A 157 21.90 10.71 -15.63
CA TYR A 157 21.40 11.92 -16.29
C TYR A 157 21.05 11.63 -17.77
N GLU A 158 19.95 10.91 -17.95
CA GLU A 158 19.39 10.53 -19.25
C GLU A 158 17.97 11.09 -19.37
N GLY A 159 17.63 11.68 -20.51
CA GLY A 159 16.34 12.35 -20.68
C GLY A 159 16.25 13.67 -19.91
N GLN A 160 15.05 14.01 -19.43
CA GLN A 160 14.74 15.32 -18.80
C GLN A 160 14.90 15.33 -17.27
N PHE A 161 14.84 14.16 -16.63
CA PHE A 161 14.85 14.04 -15.17
C PHE A 161 16.13 13.38 -14.67
N GLY A 162 16.75 13.97 -13.65
CA GLY A 162 17.97 13.44 -13.03
C GLY A 162 17.74 12.19 -12.17
N PRO A 163 18.81 11.53 -11.71
CA PRO A 163 18.74 10.29 -10.94
C PRO A 163 17.98 10.44 -9.62
N GLY A 164 18.00 11.63 -9.00
CA GLY A 164 17.26 11.90 -7.77
C GLY A 164 15.74 11.77 -7.96
N ILE A 165 15.17 12.36 -9.01
CA ILE A 165 13.73 12.24 -9.31
C ILE A 165 13.38 10.80 -9.71
N LYS A 166 14.22 10.17 -10.53
CA LYS A 166 14.04 8.77 -10.95
C LYS A 166 14.06 7.79 -9.78
N ALA A 167 14.81 8.07 -8.71
CA ALA A 167 14.81 7.27 -7.48
C ALA A 167 13.66 7.65 -6.53
N LEU A 168 13.34 8.94 -6.44
CA LEU A 168 12.32 9.44 -5.52
C LEU A 168 10.91 8.99 -5.93
N ALA A 169 10.57 9.02 -7.22
CA ALA A 169 9.26 8.58 -7.72
C ALA A 169 8.88 7.14 -7.27
N PRO A 170 9.67 6.09 -7.54
CA PRO A 170 9.37 4.73 -7.07
C PRO A 170 9.46 4.61 -5.55
N THR A 171 10.30 5.39 -4.87
CA THR A 171 10.35 5.42 -3.40
C THR A 171 9.04 5.93 -2.80
N LEU A 172 8.49 7.02 -3.33
CA LEU A 172 7.20 7.57 -2.90
C LEU A 172 6.06 6.59 -3.22
N TYR A 173 6.08 6.00 -4.43
CA TYR A 173 5.02 5.11 -4.88
C TYR A 173 5.04 3.77 -4.14
N PHE A 174 6.13 3.00 -4.24
CA PHE A 174 6.22 1.66 -3.66
C PHE A 174 6.65 1.66 -2.19
N GLY A 175 7.56 2.56 -1.80
CA GLY A 175 8.09 2.61 -0.43
C GLY A 175 7.16 3.31 0.56
N MET A 176 6.41 4.32 0.11
CA MET A 176 5.48 5.07 0.96
C MET A 176 4.00 4.84 0.61
N ASN A 177 3.69 4.05 -0.43
CA ASN A 177 2.32 3.82 -0.90
C ASN A 177 1.57 5.11 -1.30
N THR A 178 2.28 6.06 -1.91
CA THR A 178 1.69 7.32 -2.38
C THR A 178 1.12 7.15 -3.78
N SER A 179 -0.09 7.66 -4.03
CA SER A 179 -0.69 7.58 -5.37
C SER A 179 0.00 8.51 -6.36
N GLU A 180 -0.01 8.16 -7.65
CA GLU A 180 0.58 8.98 -8.73
C GLU A 180 0.10 10.46 -8.69
N PRO A 181 -1.20 10.78 -8.54
CA PRO A 181 -1.66 12.17 -8.45
C PRO A 181 -1.03 12.94 -7.28
N LYS A 182 -0.80 12.29 -6.13
CA LYS A 182 -0.17 12.92 -4.97
C LYS A 182 1.32 13.10 -5.14
N ILE A 183 1.98 12.21 -5.87
CA ILE A 183 3.39 12.38 -6.25
C ILE A 183 3.53 13.55 -7.22
N LEU A 184 2.64 13.67 -8.21
CA LEU A 184 2.61 14.81 -9.13
C LEU A 184 2.39 16.13 -8.40
N GLU A 185 1.37 16.19 -7.54
CA GLU A 185 1.07 17.38 -6.71
C GLU A 185 2.30 17.77 -5.86
N PHE A 186 2.97 16.79 -5.25
CA PHE A 186 4.20 17.04 -4.52
C PHE A 186 5.31 17.61 -5.41
N PHE A 187 5.55 17.01 -6.58
CA PHE A 187 6.56 17.49 -7.51
C PHE A 187 6.26 18.90 -8.02
N GLU A 188 5.00 19.20 -8.34
CA GLU A 188 4.57 20.54 -8.75
C GLU A 188 4.82 21.58 -7.64
N HIS A 189 4.43 21.29 -6.40
CA HIS A 189 4.65 22.19 -5.27
C HIS A 189 6.14 22.47 -5.00
N VAL A 190 7.01 21.51 -5.29
CA VAL A 190 8.46 21.66 -5.16
C VAL A 190 9.08 22.40 -6.37
N GLY A 191 8.35 22.53 -7.48
CA GLY A 191 8.78 23.20 -8.71
C GLY A 191 9.35 22.26 -9.79
N ILE A 192 9.05 20.96 -9.70
CA ILE A 192 9.38 19.96 -10.73
C ILE A 192 8.21 19.85 -11.71
N HIS A 193 8.48 20.12 -12.99
CA HIS A 193 7.50 20.01 -14.06
C HIS A 193 7.58 18.63 -14.72
N ILE A 194 6.67 17.74 -14.37
CA ILE A 194 6.58 16.37 -14.90
C ILE A 194 5.12 16.05 -15.27
N SER A 195 4.91 15.34 -16.38
CA SER A 195 3.57 14.93 -16.81
C SER A 195 3.13 13.63 -16.12
N GLU A 196 1.82 13.37 -16.10
CA GLU A 196 1.28 12.12 -15.54
C GLU A 196 1.84 10.88 -16.26
N GLY A 197 1.90 10.94 -17.60
CA GLY A 197 2.42 9.84 -18.40
C GLY A 197 3.91 9.57 -18.15
N GLU A 198 4.70 10.63 -17.92
CA GLU A 198 6.12 10.46 -17.62
C GLU A 198 6.34 9.91 -16.22
N LEU A 199 5.56 10.37 -15.22
CA LEU A 199 5.59 9.75 -13.90
C LEU A 199 5.23 8.26 -13.98
N SER A 200 4.17 7.89 -14.71
CA SER A 200 3.80 6.48 -14.89
C SER A 200 4.93 5.71 -15.57
N ASN A 201 5.59 6.27 -16.59
CA ASN A 201 6.74 5.63 -17.24
C ASN A 201 7.89 5.35 -16.24
N LEU A 202 8.21 6.28 -15.35
CA LEU A 202 9.21 6.07 -14.30
C LEU A 202 8.87 4.88 -13.38
N LEU A 203 7.59 4.55 -13.22
CA LEU A 203 7.13 3.48 -12.33
C LEU A 203 7.01 2.11 -13.03
N ILE A 204 6.73 2.08 -14.34
CA ILE A 204 6.39 0.83 -15.05
C ILE A 204 7.35 0.46 -16.18
N LYS A 205 8.20 1.38 -16.65
CA LYS A 205 9.17 1.11 -17.72
C LYS A 205 10.53 0.77 -17.14
N ASP A 206 11.32 0.03 -17.92
CA ASP A 206 12.71 -0.35 -17.62
C ASP A 206 12.91 -1.05 -16.26
N GLN A 207 11.90 -1.81 -15.81
CA GLN A 207 11.91 -2.56 -14.54
C GLN A 207 12.59 -3.94 -14.63
N GLY A 208 13.35 -4.20 -15.70
CA GLY A 208 13.94 -5.52 -15.97
C GLY A 208 14.84 -6.01 -14.83
N ASP A 209 15.72 -5.13 -14.33
CA ASP A 209 16.63 -5.45 -13.24
C ASP A 209 15.87 -5.75 -11.94
N PHE A 210 14.81 -4.99 -11.63
CA PHE A 210 13.95 -5.26 -10.48
C PHE A 210 13.19 -6.59 -10.59
N HIS A 211 12.75 -6.96 -11.80
CA HIS A 211 12.12 -8.26 -12.03
C HIS A 211 13.11 -9.41 -11.84
N ALA A 212 14.34 -9.26 -12.35
CA ALA A 212 15.40 -10.24 -12.12
C ALA A 212 15.73 -10.39 -10.62
N GLU A 213 15.92 -9.28 -9.92
CA GLU A 213 16.17 -9.28 -8.47
C GLU A 213 15.00 -9.91 -7.69
N LYS A 214 13.75 -9.58 -8.06
CA LYS A 214 12.56 -10.20 -7.46
C LYS A 214 12.58 -11.72 -7.61
N ASP A 215 12.95 -12.24 -8.78
CA ASP A 215 12.99 -13.68 -9.05
C ASP A 215 14.13 -14.37 -8.27
N GLU A 216 15.30 -13.73 -8.20
CA GLU A 216 16.43 -14.20 -7.40
C GLU A 216 16.10 -14.26 -5.89
N VAL A 217 15.48 -13.21 -5.35
CA VAL A 217 14.99 -13.15 -3.97
C VAL A 217 13.97 -14.25 -3.71
N TYR A 218 13.08 -14.53 -4.67
CA TYR A 218 12.09 -15.57 -4.54
C TYR A 218 12.72 -16.96 -4.42
N GLU A 219 13.66 -17.30 -5.31
CA GLU A 219 14.36 -18.59 -5.30
C GLU A 219 15.27 -18.75 -4.06
N ALA A 220 15.96 -17.68 -3.65
CA ALA A 220 16.73 -17.68 -2.41
C ALA A 220 15.81 -17.86 -1.18
N GLY A 221 14.69 -17.15 -1.15
CA GLY A 221 13.67 -17.24 -0.10
C GLY A 221 13.08 -18.64 0.04
N LEU A 222 12.69 -19.26 -1.07
CA LEU A 222 12.17 -20.63 -1.06
C LEU A 222 13.17 -21.65 -0.48
N ARG A 223 14.47 -21.46 -0.75
CA ARG A 223 15.55 -22.34 -0.26
C ARG A 223 15.97 -22.05 1.19
N SER A 224 15.63 -20.86 1.71
CA SER A 224 16.09 -20.43 3.03
C SER A 224 15.43 -21.17 4.20
N SER A 225 14.34 -21.90 3.96
CA SER A 225 13.60 -22.63 4.99
C SER A 225 12.90 -23.87 4.42
N PRO A 226 12.82 -24.99 5.18
CA PRO A 226 12.04 -26.17 4.78
C PRO A 226 10.52 -25.96 4.86
N TRP A 227 10.07 -24.83 5.40
CA TRP A 227 8.67 -24.43 5.49
C TRP A 227 8.50 -23.00 5.00
N GLN A 228 7.33 -22.74 4.43
CA GLN A 228 6.93 -21.41 3.96
C GLN A 228 5.55 -21.09 4.51
N HIS A 229 5.34 -19.85 4.92
CA HIS A 229 4.00 -19.33 5.23
C HIS A 229 3.37 -18.83 3.93
N THR A 230 2.08 -19.10 3.77
CA THR A 230 1.31 -18.65 2.61
C THR A 230 0.01 -18.01 3.04
N ASP A 231 -0.33 -16.87 2.45
CA ASP A 231 -1.63 -16.20 2.61
C ASP A 231 -2.12 -15.67 1.26
N ASP A 232 -3.40 -15.34 1.12
CA ASP A 232 -3.93 -14.69 -0.08
C ASP A 232 -4.87 -13.53 0.27
N THR A 233 -4.71 -12.42 -0.44
CA THR A 233 -5.63 -11.29 -0.37
C THR A 233 -6.25 -11.01 -1.72
N GLN A 234 -7.55 -10.70 -1.74
CA GLN A 234 -8.22 -10.30 -2.97
C GLN A 234 -7.65 -8.96 -3.46
N THR A 235 -7.37 -8.87 -4.76
CA THR A 235 -6.92 -7.64 -5.41
C THR A 235 -7.64 -7.46 -6.74
N ARG A 236 -7.71 -6.23 -7.26
CA ARG A 236 -8.28 -5.94 -8.57
C ARG A 236 -7.18 -5.53 -9.53
N VAL A 237 -7.04 -6.28 -10.62
CA VAL A 237 -6.10 -5.99 -11.70
C VAL A 237 -6.90 -5.73 -12.96
N ASN A 238 -6.78 -4.52 -13.52
CA ASN A 238 -7.50 -4.09 -14.72
C ASN A 238 -9.02 -4.38 -14.65
N GLY A 239 -9.63 -4.10 -13.49
CA GLY A 239 -11.06 -4.30 -13.28
C GLY A 239 -11.49 -5.76 -13.10
N GLN A 240 -10.56 -6.71 -13.01
CA GLN A 240 -10.85 -8.13 -12.74
C GLN A 240 -10.41 -8.51 -11.33
N ASN A 241 -11.23 -9.32 -10.65
CA ASN A 241 -10.86 -9.85 -9.34
C ASN A 241 -9.77 -10.90 -9.54
N GLN A 242 -8.67 -10.73 -8.81
CA GLN A 242 -7.54 -11.65 -8.72
C GLN A 242 -7.17 -11.84 -7.25
N HIS A 243 -6.17 -12.68 -7.01
CA HIS A 243 -5.66 -13.01 -5.68
C HIS A 243 -4.17 -12.74 -5.64
N CYS A 244 -3.75 -11.84 -4.76
CA CYS A 244 -2.35 -11.62 -4.43
C CYS A 244 -1.95 -12.63 -3.37
N HIS A 245 -1.16 -13.61 -3.77
CA HIS A 245 -0.59 -14.64 -2.91
C HIS A 245 0.69 -14.09 -2.27
N VAL A 246 0.77 -14.23 -0.96
CA VAL A 246 1.94 -13.90 -0.14
C VAL A 246 2.65 -15.20 0.19
N ILE A 247 3.94 -15.28 -0.11
CA ILE A 247 4.82 -16.33 0.42
C ILE A 247 5.91 -15.67 1.25
N CYS A 248 6.06 -16.12 2.48
CA CYS A 248 7.05 -15.54 3.37
C CYS A 248 7.59 -16.51 4.40
N ASN A 249 8.71 -16.10 4.99
CA ASN A 249 9.26 -16.66 6.21
C ASN A 249 10.03 -15.53 6.95
N PRO A 250 10.74 -15.79 8.06
CA PRO A 250 11.40 -14.74 8.83
C PRO A 250 12.45 -13.90 8.08
N VAL A 251 12.92 -14.34 6.90
CA VAL A 251 13.99 -13.67 6.14
C VAL A 251 13.54 -13.11 4.79
N TYR A 252 12.33 -13.40 4.31
CA TYR A 252 11.81 -12.81 3.08
C TYR A 252 10.28 -12.80 3.01
N THR A 253 9.76 -11.92 2.16
CA THR A 253 8.36 -11.92 1.73
C THR A 253 8.32 -11.67 0.23
N ALA A 254 7.53 -12.44 -0.48
CA ALA A 254 7.30 -12.29 -1.91
C ALA A 254 5.81 -12.35 -2.24
N TYR A 255 5.43 -11.69 -3.33
CA TYR A 255 4.06 -11.56 -3.77
C TYR A 255 3.91 -12.07 -5.20
N GLN A 256 2.82 -12.79 -5.46
CA GLN A 256 2.41 -13.16 -6.82
C GLN A 256 0.91 -13.02 -6.98
N THR A 257 0.49 -12.32 -8.02
CA THR A 257 -0.93 -12.15 -8.31
C THR A 257 -1.37 -13.17 -9.36
N LEU A 258 -2.33 -14.02 -9.00
CA LEU A 258 -2.93 -15.00 -9.90
C LEU A 258 -4.46 -14.81 -9.96
N PRO A 259 -5.12 -15.18 -11.08
CA PRO A 259 -6.59 -15.07 -11.19
C PRO A 259 -7.37 -15.94 -10.19
N LYS A 260 -6.75 -16.99 -9.65
CA LYS A 260 -7.37 -18.01 -8.80
C LYS A 260 -6.61 -18.18 -7.49
N LYS A 261 -7.27 -18.81 -6.52
CA LYS A 261 -6.71 -19.23 -5.23
C LYS A 261 -6.94 -20.71 -4.92
N ASP A 262 -7.19 -21.50 -5.95
CA ASP A 262 -7.34 -22.94 -5.76
C ASP A 262 -6.00 -23.59 -5.39
N ARG A 263 -6.06 -24.86 -4.95
CA ARG A 263 -4.87 -25.61 -4.54
C ARG A 263 -3.78 -25.62 -5.61
N LEU A 264 -4.16 -25.66 -6.88
CA LEU A 264 -3.21 -25.67 -7.99
C LEU A 264 -2.50 -24.32 -8.14
N SER A 265 -3.21 -23.21 -7.93
CA SER A 265 -2.61 -21.86 -7.90
C SER A 265 -1.57 -21.75 -6.79
N VAL A 266 -1.86 -22.25 -5.59
CA VAL A 266 -0.91 -22.26 -4.47
C VAL A 266 0.36 -23.04 -4.82
N LEU A 267 0.22 -24.18 -5.52
CA LEU A 267 1.38 -24.95 -5.99
C LEU A 267 2.18 -24.18 -7.04
N ASP A 268 1.54 -23.44 -7.95
CA ASP A 268 2.24 -22.62 -8.94
C ASP A 268 3.04 -21.51 -8.28
N VAL A 269 2.48 -20.88 -7.24
CA VAL A 269 3.16 -19.85 -6.46
C VAL A 269 4.39 -20.44 -5.77
N LEU A 270 4.24 -21.56 -5.05
CA LEU A 270 5.38 -22.26 -4.42
C LEU A 270 6.45 -22.75 -5.41
N ARG A 271 6.07 -22.96 -6.67
CA ARG A 271 6.98 -23.34 -7.76
C ARG A 271 7.49 -22.13 -8.54
N HIS A 272 7.17 -20.91 -8.13
CA HIS A 272 7.56 -19.69 -8.81
C HIS A 272 7.20 -19.72 -10.32
N GLY A 273 6.00 -20.20 -10.65
CA GLY A 273 5.51 -20.30 -12.03
C GLY A 273 6.14 -21.42 -12.87
N ARG A 274 7.07 -22.22 -12.33
CA ARG A 274 7.61 -23.41 -13.01
C ARG A 274 6.53 -24.46 -13.24
N GLU A 275 6.63 -25.21 -14.34
CA GLU A 275 5.68 -26.27 -14.68
C GLU A 275 5.43 -27.22 -13.50
N ARG A 276 4.15 -27.60 -13.33
CA ARG A 276 3.73 -28.52 -12.28
C ARG A 276 4.30 -29.90 -12.55
N VAL A 277 4.97 -30.45 -11.55
CA VAL A 277 5.45 -31.84 -11.58
C VAL A 277 4.71 -32.60 -10.50
N PHE A 278 4.08 -33.70 -10.89
CA PHE A 278 3.38 -34.60 -9.98
C PHE A 278 4.19 -35.89 -9.87
N ARG A 279 4.34 -36.39 -8.64
CA ARG A 279 4.96 -37.68 -8.39
C ARG A 279 3.87 -38.70 -8.09
N LEU A 280 3.72 -39.69 -8.97
CA LEU A 280 2.93 -40.88 -8.69
C LEU A 280 3.80 -41.87 -7.91
N ASN A 281 3.53 -42.06 -6.62
CA ASN A 281 4.20 -43.02 -5.74
C ASN A 281 3.16 -43.97 -5.12
N HIS A 282 3.63 -44.93 -4.30
CA HIS A 282 2.73 -45.90 -3.67
C HIS A 282 1.65 -45.23 -2.80
N GLU A 283 1.97 -44.14 -2.11
CA GLU A 283 1.00 -43.36 -1.33
C GLU A 283 -0.08 -42.73 -2.22
N ALA A 284 0.31 -42.13 -3.35
CA ALA A 284 -0.63 -41.59 -4.31
C ALA A 284 -1.53 -42.68 -4.91
N LEU A 285 -0.97 -43.85 -5.23
CA LEU A 285 -1.75 -44.99 -5.72
C LEU A 285 -2.75 -45.49 -4.67
N GLY A 286 -2.32 -45.68 -3.42
CA GLY A 286 -3.20 -46.07 -2.31
C GLY A 286 -4.30 -45.04 -2.02
N TYR A 287 -4.01 -43.74 -2.19
CA TYR A 287 -5.04 -42.70 -2.13
C TYR A 287 -6.05 -42.85 -3.28
N LEU A 288 -5.59 -43.08 -4.52
CA LEU A 288 -6.44 -43.19 -5.71
C LEU A 288 -7.37 -44.41 -5.69
N GLU A 289 -7.04 -45.48 -4.95
CA GLU A 289 -7.93 -46.64 -4.75
C GLU A 289 -9.29 -46.23 -4.19
N ASN A 290 -9.28 -45.26 -3.27
CA ASN A 290 -10.45 -44.73 -2.57
C ASN A 290 -11.12 -43.56 -3.31
N VAL A 291 -10.55 -43.11 -4.43
CA VAL A 291 -11.13 -42.04 -5.26
C VAL A 291 -12.03 -42.68 -6.33
N PRO A 292 -13.27 -42.17 -6.53
CA PRO A 292 -14.12 -42.57 -7.64
C PRO A 292 -13.46 -42.15 -8.96
N LEU A 293 -12.86 -43.11 -9.67
CA LEU A 293 -12.25 -42.92 -10.98
C LEU A 293 -12.93 -43.83 -11.99
N SER A 294 -13.05 -43.38 -13.24
CA SER A 294 -13.57 -44.21 -14.32
C SER A 294 -12.68 -45.43 -14.55
N LYS A 295 -13.26 -46.53 -15.06
CA LYS A 295 -12.50 -47.75 -15.40
C LYS A 295 -11.36 -47.46 -16.38
N VAL A 296 -11.59 -46.56 -17.34
CA VAL A 296 -10.59 -46.15 -18.34
C VAL A 296 -9.41 -45.45 -17.66
N ASN A 297 -9.67 -44.52 -16.74
CA ASN A 297 -8.60 -43.81 -16.03
C ASN A 297 -7.83 -44.73 -15.08
N ARG A 298 -8.48 -45.73 -14.48
CA ARG A 298 -7.81 -46.75 -13.65
C ARG A 298 -6.90 -47.68 -14.46
N GLN A 299 -7.19 -47.90 -15.75
CA GLN A 299 -6.34 -48.71 -16.63
C GLN A 299 -5.10 -47.96 -17.15
N ALA A 300 -5.13 -46.63 -17.11
CA ALA A 300 -4.04 -45.77 -17.55
C ALA A 300 -3.05 -45.36 -16.45
N LEU A 301 -3.38 -45.66 -15.18
CA LEU A 301 -2.53 -45.45 -13.99
C LEU A 301 -1.60 -46.64 -13.75
#